data_AF-A0A7Y5G3T6-F1
#
_entry.id   AF-A0A7Y5G3T6-F1
#
_cell.length_a   1.000
_cell.length_b   1.000
_cell.length_c   1.000
_cell.angle_alpha   90.00
_cell.angle_beta   90.00
_cell.angle_gamma   90.00
#
_symmetry.space_group_name_H-M   'P 1'
#
loop_
_entity.id
_entity.type
_entity.pdbx_description
1 polymer ?
#
loop_
_entity_poly.entity_id
_entity_poly.type
_entity_poly.pdbx_seq_one_letter_code
_entity_poly.pdbx_strand_id
1 'polypeptide(L)'
;MTVLIPLPILHSDGPTDTVELLRAMNQLVHERGSGHFSLLTKGHAPSLARTHREVLEIIPGLGPALARSLLSRFGSLQGVIAAGHDELMAVAGIGTARAGQVPEILRSEYRAAKR
;
A
#
# COMPACT_ATOMS: atom_id res chain seq x y z
N MET A 1 16.68 25.97 -3.94
CA MET A 1 15.53 25.33 -4.62
C MET A 1 15.22 24.06 -3.87
N THR A 2 14.14 24.03 -3.08
CA THR A 2 13.81 22.89 -2.23
C THR A 2 13.08 21.83 -3.07
N VAL A 3 13.70 20.68 -3.29
CA VAL A 3 13.04 19.56 -3.95
C VAL A 3 12.27 18.80 -2.88
N LEU A 4 10.95 18.75 -3.02
CA LEU A 4 9.99 18.16 -2.07
C LEU A 4 10.19 16.64 -1.87
N ILE A 5 10.99 16.01 -2.73
CA ILE A 5 11.27 14.58 -2.73
C ILE A 5 12.78 14.40 -2.88
N PRO A 6 13.47 13.71 -1.95
CA PRO A 6 14.88 13.39 -2.11
C PRO A 6 15.04 12.30 -3.17
N LEU A 7 15.15 12.70 -4.44
CA LEU A 7 15.57 11.83 -5.53
C LEU A 7 17.10 11.72 -5.50
N PRO A 8 17.68 10.54 -5.28
CA PRO A 8 19.13 10.36 -5.35
C PRO A 8 19.59 10.57 -6.79
N ILE A 9 20.49 11.55 -6.99
CA ILE A 9 21.16 11.77 -8.26
C ILE A 9 22.50 11.03 -8.19
N LEU A 10 22.71 10.09 -9.11
CA LEU A 10 23.98 9.42 -9.27
C LEU A 10 24.57 9.83 -10.61
N HIS A 11 25.80 10.32 -10.58
CA HIS A 11 26.55 10.69 -11.78
C HIS A 11 27.40 9.52 -12.24
N SER A 12 27.56 9.42 -13.56
CA SER A 12 28.52 8.52 -14.19
C SER A 12 29.18 9.22 -15.36
N ASP A 13 30.49 9.05 -15.53
CA ASP A 13 31.31 9.79 -16.50
C ASP A 13 31.22 9.25 -17.93
N GLY A 14 30.51 8.13 -18.13
CA GLY A 14 30.27 7.53 -19.43
C GLY A 14 29.63 6.14 -19.35
N PRO A 15 29.34 5.48 -20.48
CA PRO A 15 28.57 4.24 -20.52
C PRO A 15 29.16 3.10 -19.68
N THR A 16 30.49 2.96 -19.67
CA THR A 16 31.17 1.92 -18.88
C THR A 16 31.01 2.14 -17.38
N ASP A 17 31.15 3.38 -16.93
CA ASP A 17 30.98 3.76 -15.53
C ASP A 17 29.51 3.61 -15.08
N THR A 18 28.55 3.93 -15.96
CA THR A 18 27.13 3.65 -15.71
C THR A 18 26.87 2.16 -15.48
N VAL A 19 27.49 1.28 -16.26
CA VAL A 19 27.31 -0.18 -16.12
C VAL A 19 27.85 -0.68 -14.78
N GLU A 20 29.01 -0.20 -14.35
CA GLU A 20 29.58 -0.58 -13.05
C GLU A 20 28.75 -0.03 -11.89
N LEU A 21 28.25 1.20 -12.00
CA LEU A 21 27.33 1.78 -11.02
C LEU A 21 26.04 0.96 -10.89
N LEU A 22 25.42 0.57 -12.00
CA LEU A 22 24.22 -0.27 -12.02
C LEU A 22 24.48 -1.66 -11.40
N ARG A 23 25.65 -2.25 -11.68
CA ARG A 23 26.05 -3.54 -11.08
C ARG A 23 26.20 -3.43 -9.57
N ALA A 24 26.87 -2.37 -9.08
CA ALA A 24 27.03 -2.12 -7.65
C ALA A 24 25.66 -1.92 -6.96
N MET A 25 24.75 -1.15 -7.57
CA MET A 25 23.38 -0.99 -7.06
C MET A 25 22.65 -2.33 -6.96
N ASN A 26 22.74 -3.17 -7.99
CA ASN A 26 22.12 -4.49 -7.99
C ASN A 26 22.66 -5.38 -6.85
N GLN A 27 23.98 -5.38 -6.64
CA GLN A 27 24.61 -6.16 -5.58
C GLN A 27 24.16 -5.69 -4.19
N LEU A 28 24.12 -4.37 -3.95
CA LEU A 28 23.65 -3.79 -2.69
C LEU A 28 22.19 -4.15 -2.36
N VAL A 29 21.32 -4.20 -3.36
CA VAL A 29 19.91 -4.60 -3.19
C VAL A 29 19.79 -6.07 -2.79
N HIS A 30 20.62 -6.95 -3.38
CA HIS A 30 20.62 -8.38 -3.09
C HIS A 30 21.19 -8.69 -1.70
N GLU A 31 22.29 -8.04 -1.31
CA GLU A 31 22.94 -8.27 -0.01
C GLU A 31 22.11 -7.73 1.18
N ARG A 32 21.33 -6.66 0.99
CA ARG A 32 20.48 -6.06 2.04
C ARG A 32 19.13 -6.77 2.25
N GLY A 33 18.89 -7.92 1.62
CA GLY A 33 17.70 -8.73 1.83
C GLY A 33 16.38 -8.07 1.41
N SER A 34 16.42 -6.93 0.72
CA SER A 34 15.22 -6.28 0.15
C SER A 34 14.88 -6.91 -1.19
N GLY A 35 14.58 -8.21 -1.16
CA GLY A 35 14.01 -8.91 -2.31
C GLY A 35 12.69 -8.27 -2.72
N HIS A 36 12.57 -7.92 -4.00
CA HIS A 36 11.44 -7.34 -4.72
C HIS A 36 11.31 -5.80 -4.70
N PHE A 37 12.21 -5.12 -5.41
CA PHE A 37 11.85 -3.86 -6.05
C PHE A 37 11.26 -4.16 -7.44
N SER A 38 9.93 -4.28 -7.51
CA SER A 38 9.25 -4.37 -8.80
C SER A 38 8.97 -2.96 -9.31
N LEU A 39 9.65 -2.57 -10.39
CA LEU A 39 9.39 -1.29 -11.06
C LEU A 39 8.31 -1.37 -12.14
N LEU A 40 7.84 -2.58 -12.50
CA LEU A 40 6.69 -2.91 -13.37
C LEU A 40 6.72 -4.45 -13.58
N THR A 41 6.04 -5.25 -12.74
CA THR A 41 6.04 -6.72 -12.92
C THR A 41 4.80 -7.22 -13.64
N LYS A 42 4.94 -7.50 -14.94
CA LYS A 42 4.34 -8.69 -15.54
C LYS A 42 5.13 -9.89 -14.99
N GLY A 43 4.64 -10.59 -13.97
CA GLY A 43 5.44 -11.66 -13.35
C GLY A 43 4.76 -12.57 -12.33
N HIS A 44 4.01 -12.04 -11.36
CA HIS A 44 3.19 -12.85 -10.46
C HIS A 44 1.93 -12.08 -10.11
N ALA A 45 0.77 -12.74 -10.21
CA ALA A 45 -0.45 -12.16 -9.67
C ALA A 45 -0.18 -11.78 -8.19
N PRO A 46 -0.58 -10.57 -7.75
CA PRO A 46 -0.38 -10.18 -6.36
C PRO A 46 -0.99 -11.27 -5.47
N SER A 47 -0.26 -11.65 -4.42
CA SER A 47 -0.77 -12.62 -3.46
C SER A 47 -2.10 -12.12 -2.89
N LEU A 48 -3.03 -13.01 -2.58
CA LEU A 48 -4.33 -12.61 -2.02
C LEU A 48 -4.16 -11.71 -0.78
N ALA A 49 -3.16 -11.99 0.06
CA ALA A 49 -2.83 -11.16 1.22
C ALA A 49 -2.38 -9.74 0.86
N ARG A 50 -1.65 -9.57 -0.26
CA ARG A 50 -1.27 -8.26 -0.78
C ARG A 50 -2.50 -7.55 -1.34
N THR A 51 -3.27 -8.21 -2.20
CA THR A 51 -4.49 -7.66 -2.81
C THR A 51 -5.50 -7.22 -1.76
N HIS A 52 -5.78 -8.03 -0.74
CA HIS A 52 -6.70 -7.66 0.35
C HIS A 52 -6.27 -6.38 1.07
N ARG A 53 -4.96 -6.21 1.29
CA ARG A 53 -4.42 -5.03 1.95
C ARG A 53 -4.53 -3.81 1.06
N GLU A 54 -4.12 -3.92 -0.20
CA GLU A 54 -4.18 -2.84 -1.18
C GLU A 54 -5.62 -2.35 -1.42
N VAL A 55 -6.60 -3.25 -1.42
CA VAL A 55 -8.03 -2.89 -1.51
C VAL A 55 -8.45 -1.98 -0.35
N LEU A 56 -8.05 -2.28 0.87
CA LEU A 56 -8.35 -1.43 2.03
C LEU A 56 -7.57 -0.11 2.00
N GLU A 57 -6.34 -0.12 1.47
CA GLU A 57 -5.49 1.07 1.38
C GLU A 57 -6.03 2.13 0.40
N ILE A 58 -6.86 1.74 -0.57
CA ILE A 58 -7.55 2.66 -1.49
C ILE A 58 -8.62 3.48 -0.75
N ILE A 59 -9.14 2.98 0.38
CA ILE A 59 -10.20 3.67 1.13
C ILE A 59 -9.58 4.88 1.85
N PRO A 60 -10.13 6.09 1.67
CA PRO A 60 -9.63 7.29 2.33
C PRO A 60 -9.49 7.10 3.84
N GLY A 61 -8.30 7.39 4.37
CA GLY A 61 -8.02 7.31 5.80
C GLY A 61 -7.60 5.94 6.32
N LEU A 62 -7.54 4.91 5.48
CA LEU A 62 -7.00 3.59 5.82
C LEU A 62 -5.60 3.41 5.22
N GLY A 63 -4.56 3.77 5.97
CA GLY A 63 -3.17 3.54 5.55
C GLY A 63 -2.71 2.08 5.71
N PRO A 64 -1.49 1.73 5.25
CA PRO A 64 -0.99 0.35 5.26
C PRO A 64 -0.96 -0.32 6.63
N ALA A 65 -0.69 0.44 7.68
CA ALA A 65 -0.69 -0.07 9.06
C ALA A 65 -2.11 -0.44 9.51
N LEU A 66 -3.10 0.43 9.26
CA LEU A 66 -4.49 0.19 9.61
C LEU A 66 -5.09 -0.96 8.80
N ALA A 67 -4.81 -1.03 7.50
CA ALA A 67 -5.25 -2.15 6.65
C ALA A 67 -4.75 -3.50 7.19
N ARG A 68 -3.49 -3.57 7.63
CA ARG A 68 -2.95 -4.76 8.29
C ARG A 68 -3.66 -5.06 9.62
N SER A 69 -3.83 -4.07 10.48
CA SER A 69 -4.52 -4.25 11.77
C SER A 69 -5.96 -4.75 11.61
N LEU A 70 -6.70 -4.20 10.65
CA LEU A 70 -8.04 -4.62 10.29
C LEU A 70 -8.06 -6.08 9.80
N LEU A 71 -7.20 -6.43 8.83
CA LEU A 71 -7.14 -7.80 8.31
C LEU A 71 -6.66 -8.81 9.36
N SER A 72 -5.75 -8.43 10.24
CA SER A 72 -5.31 -9.28 11.35
C SER A 72 -6.42 -9.53 12.37
N ARG A 73 -7.29 -8.54 12.62
CA ARG A 73 -8.40 -8.67 13.57
C ARG A 73 -9.59 -9.43 12.99
N PHE A 74 -10.00 -9.10 11.77
CA PHE A 74 -11.23 -9.60 11.16
C PHE A 74 -11.00 -10.76 10.17
N GLY A 75 -9.74 -11.10 9.87
CA GLY A 75 -9.33 -12.28 9.10
C GLY A 75 -9.58 -12.23 7.59
N SER A 76 -10.49 -11.38 7.11
CA SER A 76 -10.84 -11.26 5.69
C SER A 76 -11.42 -9.90 5.35
N LEU A 77 -11.46 -9.56 4.05
CA LEU A 77 -12.18 -8.37 3.57
C LEU A 77 -13.65 -8.39 3.97
N GLN A 78 -14.32 -9.55 3.83
CA GLN A 78 -15.71 -9.71 4.24
C GLN A 78 -15.89 -9.46 5.74
N GLY A 79 -14.96 -9.92 6.58
CA GLY A 79 -14.98 -9.65 8.01
C GLY A 79 -14.88 -8.17 8.32
N VAL A 80 -13.99 -7.44 7.63
CA VAL A 80 -13.88 -5.98 7.76
C VAL A 80 -15.16 -5.27 7.30
N ILE A 81 -15.73 -5.71 6.18
CA ILE A 81 -16.99 -5.15 5.63
C ILE A 81 -18.17 -5.42 6.56
N ALA A 82 -18.20 -6.56 7.26
CA ALA A 82 -19.28 -6.95 8.16
C ALA A 82 -19.15 -6.33 9.57
N ALA A 83 -17.95 -5.88 9.96
CA ALA A 83 -17.69 -5.32 11.28
C ALA A 83 -18.66 -4.17 11.63
N GLY A 84 -19.10 -4.16 12.89
CA GLY A 84 -19.91 -3.09 13.47
C GLY A 84 -19.07 -1.84 13.79
N HIS A 85 -19.76 -0.74 14.09
CA HIS A 85 -19.11 0.53 14.43
C HIS A 85 -18.16 0.40 15.63
N ASP A 86 -18.65 -0.20 16.73
CA ASP A 86 -17.87 -0.36 17.96
C ASP A 86 -16.68 -1.32 17.78
N GLU A 87 -16.85 -2.36 16.96
CA GLU A 87 -15.79 -3.32 16.65
C GLU A 87 -14.66 -2.67 15.83
N LEU A 88 -15.01 -1.78 14.90
CA LEU A 88 -14.04 -0.99 14.14
C LEU A 88 -13.31 0.00 15.03
N MET A 89 -14.02 0.70 15.92
CA MET A 89 -13.38 1.63 16.88
C MET A 89 -12.42 0.94 17.86
N ALA A 90 -12.62 -0.35 18.14
CA ALA A 90 -11.69 -1.11 18.97
C ALA A 90 -10.30 -1.30 18.31
N VAL A 91 -10.17 -1.04 17.00
CA VAL A 91 -8.89 -1.07 16.30
C VAL A 91 -8.13 0.23 16.56
N ALA A 92 -6.93 0.11 17.12
CA ALA A 92 -6.08 1.26 17.39
C ALA A 92 -5.87 2.13 16.14
N GLY A 93 -6.18 3.41 16.26
CA GLY A 93 -6.11 4.37 15.15
C GLY A 93 -7.40 4.49 14.33
N ILE A 94 -8.47 3.77 14.66
CA ILE A 94 -9.82 4.02 14.13
C ILE A 94 -10.62 4.78 15.18
N GLY A 95 -10.92 6.05 14.89
CA GLY A 95 -11.86 6.85 15.68
C GLY A 95 -13.28 6.82 15.11
N THR A 96 -14.21 7.47 15.80
CA THR A 96 -15.64 7.58 15.42
C THR A 96 -15.84 7.99 13.95
N ALA A 97 -15.08 8.98 13.47
CA ALA A 97 -15.16 9.45 12.09
C ALA A 97 -14.86 8.33 11.08
N ARG A 98 -13.75 7.60 11.26
CA ARG A 98 -13.36 6.49 10.38
C ARG A 98 -14.30 5.30 10.50
N ALA A 99 -14.74 4.98 11.72
CA ALA A 99 -15.69 3.90 11.98
C ALA A 99 -17.09 4.15 11.35
N GLY A 100 -17.44 5.41 11.05
CA GLY A 100 -18.63 5.76 10.27
C GLY A 100 -18.37 5.75 8.76
N GLN A 101 -17.29 6.43 8.32
CA GLN A 101 -16.99 6.62 6.89
C GLN A 101 -16.63 5.34 6.16
N VAL A 102 -15.88 4.43 6.79
CA VAL A 102 -15.42 3.19 6.12
C VAL A 102 -16.61 2.29 5.73
N PRO A 103 -17.54 1.95 6.64
CA PRO A 103 -18.75 1.22 6.27
C PRO A 103 -19.63 1.95 5.26
N GLU A 104 -19.74 3.28 5.35
CA GLU A 104 -20.52 4.09 4.41
C GLU A 104 -20.01 3.89 2.98
N ILE A 105 -18.70 4.03 2.76
CA ILE A 105 -18.09 3.85 1.44
C ILE A 105 -18.29 2.41 0.94
N LEU A 106 -18.06 1.42 1.80
CA LEU A 106 -18.10 0.00 1.42
C LEU A 106 -19.50 -0.56 1.16
N ARG A 107 -20.52 0.01 1.81
CA ARG A 107 -21.91 -0.49 1.75
C ARG A 107 -22.86 0.42 0.96
N SER A 108 -22.42 1.63 0.59
CA SER A 108 -23.24 2.53 -0.21
C SER A 108 -23.59 1.92 -1.56
N GLU A 109 -24.82 2.15 -2.02
CA GLU A 109 -25.21 1.77 -3.38
C GLU A 109 -24.50 2.66 -4.40
N TYR A 110 -24.00 2.03 -5.46
CA TYR A 110 -23.44 2.77 -6.58
C TYR A 110 -24.54 3.60 -7.26
N ARG A 111 -24.45 4.93 -7.13
CA ARG A 111 -25.28 5.87 -7.88
C ARG A 111 -24.46 6.44 -9.02
N ALA A 112 -24.70 5.95 -10.24
CA ALA A 112 -24.12 6.56 -11.43
C ALA A 112 -24.55 8.03 -11.52
N ALA A 113 -23.58 8.94 -11.68
CA ALA A 113 -23.90 10.34 -11.92
C ALA A 113 -24.74 10.44 -13.20
N LYS A 114 -25.94 11.03 -13.10
CA LYS A 114 -26.70 11.43 -14.29
C LYS A 114 -25.84 12.44 -15.05
N ARG A 115 -25.43 12.07 -16.25
CA ARG A 115 -24.83 12.99 -17.22
C ARG A 115 -25.84 14.04 -17.66
#